data_AF-A0A330M8C5-F1
#
_entry.id   AF-A0A330M8C5-F1
#
_cell.length_a   1.000
_cell.length_b   1.000
_cell.length_c   1.000
_cell.angle_alpha   90.00
_cell.angle_beta   90.00
_cell.angle_gamma   90.00
#
_symmetry.space_group_name_H-M   'P 1'
#
loop_
_entity.id
_entity.type
_entity.pdbx_description
1 polymer ?
#
loop_
_entity_poly.entity_id
_entity_poly.type
_entity_poly.pdbx_seq_one_letter_code
_entity_poly.pdbx_strand_id
1 'polypeptide(L)'
;MSLCLSYSLFCSALVGAHAQLDVRVQHMNGLLAPDSNGQLASQTNNANLRVDIWYYMGRMRLQSGMPDEAYNMLSKMIELDPSYESARLNLARTYIELNDDSAAVDEMDIFISLLPRPTPDQYIGRGNMAQQIDNDGEGLVIEGLNEGVYQLGPIVSLVDLLVDSYLEQGKHENGLNSINQMPEHRRLTPAVEDLRSQLEANLLN
;
A
#
# COMPACT_ATOMS: atom_id res chain seq x y z
N MET A 1 4.03 45.00 3.66
CA MET A 1 3.04 44.72 2.59
C MET A 1 3.59 43.85 1.44
N SER A 2 4.72 43.13 1.61
CA SER A 2 5.33 42.34 0.52
C SER A 2 5.14 40.82 0.60
N LEU A 3 4.47 40.28 1.64
CA LEU A 3 4.28 38.83 1.79
C LEU A 3 2.98 38.28 1.15
N CYS A 4 2.01 39.12 0.77
CA CYS A 4 0.77 38.64 0.12
C CYS A 4 0.91 38.43 -1.40
N LEU A 5 1.85 39.10 -2.06
CA LEU A 5 2.01 39.02 -3.52
C LEU A 5 2.77 37.76 -4.00
N SER A 6 3.61 37.17 -3.16
CA SER A 6 4.31 35.92 -3.50
C SER A 6 3.41 34.69 -3.40
N TYR A 7 2.44 34.68 -2.46
CA TYR A 7 1.51 33.57 -2.28
C TYR A 7 0.48 33.46 -3.42
N SER A 8 0.00 34.59 -3.95
CA SER A 8 -0.95 34.61 -5.06
C SER A 8 -0.33 34.22 -6.40
N LEU A 9 0.95 34.52 -6.62
CA LEU A 9 1.72 34.08 -7.78
C LEU A 9 2.03 32.57 -7.72
N PHE A 10 2.27 32.03 -6.53
CA PHE A 10 2.49 30.60 -6.34
C PHE A 10 1.19 29.79 -6.54
N CYS A 11 0.05 30.25 -6.00
CA CYS A 11 -1.25 29.59 -6.22
C CYS A 11 -1.68 29.63 -7.70
N SER A 12 -1.44 30.73 -8.42
CA SER A 12 -1.81 30.83 -9.84
C SER A 12 -0.91 30.00 -10.75
N ALA A 13 0.39 29.85 -10.44
CA ALA A 13 1.27 28.92 -11.13
C ALA A 13 0.89 27.45 -10.87
N LEU A 14 0.49 27.11 -9.64
CA LEU A 14 0.03 25.77 -9.28
C LEU A 14 -1.29 25.43 -10.00
N VAL A 15 -2.28 26.34 -9.97
CA VAL A 15 -3.56 26.17 -10.69
C VAL A 15 -3.35 26.11 -12.20
N GLY A 16 -2.44 26.91 -12.75
CA GLY A 16 -2.08 26.86 -14.17
C GLY A 16 -1.42 25.53 -14.56
N ALA A 17 -0.53 24.99 -13.73
CA ALA A 17 0.08 23.69 -13.96
C ALA A 17 -0.95 22.55 -13.89
N HIS A 18 -1.89 22.59 -12.94
CA HIS A 18 -2.98 21.61 -12.83
C HIS A 18 -3.91 21.69 -14.04
N ALA A 19 -4.34 22.88 -14.45
CA ALA A 19 -5.19 23.05 -15.63
C ALA A 19 -4.49 22.60 -16.93
N GLN A 20 -3.18 22.83 -17.05
CA GLN A 20 -2.41 22.41 -18.22
C GLN A 20 -2.13 20.90 -18.23
N LEU A 21 -1.99 20.29 -17.04
CA LEU A 21 -1.95 18.83 -16.87
C LEU A 21 -3.32 18.22 -17.20
N ASP A 22 -4.42 18.81 -16.75
CA ASP A 22 -5.79 18.35 -17.04
C ASP A 22 -6.10 18.37 -18.53
N VAL A 23 -5.69 19.42 -19.25
CA VAL A 23 -5.84 19.50 -20.71
C VAL A 23 -4.99 18.44 -21.41
N ARG A 24 -3.76 18.20 -20.95
CA ARG A 24 -2.89 17.14 -21.52
C ARG A 24 -3.44 15.75 -21.24
N VAL A 25 -4.03 15.54 -20.06
CA VAL A 25 -4.72 14.31 -19.66
C VAL A 25 -5.97 14.09 -20.52
N GLN A 26 -6.78 15.12 -20.74
CA GLN A 26 -7.95 15.04 -21.63
C GLN A 26 -7.55 14.74 -23.08
N HIS A 27 -6.48 15.37 -23.57
CA HIS A 27 -5.96 15.10 -24.91
C HIS A 27 -5.43 13.66 -25.04
N MET A 28 -4.72 13.14 -24.04
CA MET A 28 -4.30 11.74 -23.99
C MET A 28 -5.49 10.78 -23.88
N ASN A 29 -6.52 11.10 -23.11
CA ASN A 29 -7.75 10.30 -23.04
C ASN A 29 -8.47 10.24 -24.40
N GLY A 30 -8.46 11.32 -25.19
CA GLY A 30 -9.00 11.33 -26.55
C GLY A 30 -8.21 10.45 -27.53
N LEU A 31 -6.88 10.40 -27.39
CA LEU A 31 -6.00 9.49 -28.14
C LEU A 31 -6.15 8.01 -27.74
N LEU A 32 -6.73 7.75 -26.57
CA LEU A 32 -6.89 6.43 -25.99
C LEU A 32 -8.36 5.96 -25.98
N ALA A 33 -9.30 6.66 -26.62
CA ALA A 33 -10.65 6.12 -26.82
C ALA A 33 -10.60 4.86 -27.71
N PRO A 34 -11.44 3.84 -27.46
CA PRO A 34 -11.54 2.71 -28.38
C PRO A 34 -12.23 3.18 -29.65
N ASP A 35 -11.45 3.44 -30.70
CA ASP A 35 -12.01 3.72 -32.02
C ASP A 35 -12.84 2.52 -32.48
N SER A 36 -14.10 2.79 -32.84
CA SER A 36 -15.14 1.84 -33.25
C SER A 36 -14.88 1.22 -34.63
N ASN A 37 -13.64 1.18 -35.08
CA ASN A 37 -13.23 0.57 -36.34
C ASN A 37 -12.17 -0.48 -36.05
N GLY A 38 -12.61 -1.74 -35.96
CA GLY A 38 -11.85 -2.96 -35.61
C GLY A 38 -10.71 -3.38 -36.55
N GLN A 39 -9.90 -2.45 -37.05
CA GLN A 39 -8.64 -2.73 -37.74
C GLN A 39 -7.60 -1.77 -37.20
N LEU A 40 -6.65 -2.31 -36.42
CA LEU A 40 -5.41 -1.73 -35.85
C LEU A 40 -5.15 -2.19 -34.40
N ALA A 41 -5.74 -3.33 -34.02
CA ALA A 41 -5.01 -4.33 -33.24
C ALA A 41 -3.80 -4.88 -34.05
N SER A 42 -2.87 -4.00 -34.40
CA SER A 42 -1.46 -4.28 -34.67
C SER A 42 -0.67 -3.66 -33.50
N GLN A 43 -0.98 -4.11 -32.27
CA GLN A 43 -0.34 -5.22 -31.55
C GLN A 43 1.03 -4.80 -30.99
N THR A 44 1.11 -4.82 -29.66
CA THR A 44 2.23 -4.52 -28.74
C THR A 44 2.57 -3.05 -28.44
N ASN A 45 2.85 -2.17 -29.40
CA ASN A 45 3.42 -0.86 -29.04
C ASN A 45 2.43 0.18 -28.45
N ASN A 46 1.15 0.16 -28.89
CA ASN A 46 0.12 1.09 -28.41
C ASN A 46 -0.61 0.62 -27.13
N ALA A 47 -0.72 -0.69 -26.91
CA ALA A 47 -1.31 -1.24 -25.70
C ALA A 47 -0.38 -1.02 -24.50
N ASN A 48 0.91 -1.30 -24.68
CA ASN A 48 1.93 -1.07 -23.65
C ASN A 48 2.08 0.42 -23.31
N LEU A 49 2.04 1.30 -24.32
CA LEU A 49 2.07 2.75 -24.07
C LEU A 49 0.84 3.24 -23.28
N ARG A 50 -0.34 2.70 -23.58
CA ARG A 50 -1.60 3.02 -22.88
C ARG A 50 -1.57 2.56 -21.42
N VAL A 51 -1.07 1.35 -21.19
CA VAL A 51 -0.81 0.73 -19.89
C VAL A 51 0.10 1.63 -19.04
N ASP A 52 1.25 2.03 -19.59
CA ASP A 52 2.19 2.90 -18.89
C ASP A 52 1.58 4.27 -18.58
N ILE A 53 0.87 4.88 -19.55
CA ILE A 53 0.24 6.19 -19.38
C ILE A 53 -0.82 6.17 -18.28
N TRP A 54 -1.73 5.19 -18.28
CA TRP A 54 -2.78 5.10 -17.25
C TRP A 54 -2.19 4.87 -15.86
N TYR A 55 -1.18 4.01 -15.75
CA TYR A 55 -0.44 3.81 -14.51
C TYR A 55 0.20 5.12 -14.01
N TYR A 56 0.98 5.81 -14.86
CA TYR A 56 1.64 7.05 -14.45
C TYR A 56 0.65 8.15 -14.11
N MET A 57 -0.43 8.29 -14.88
CA MET A 57 -1.50 9.24 -14.60
C MET A 57 -2.16 8.95 -13.25
N GLY A 58 -2.55 7.71 -13.00
CA GLY A 58 -3.14 7.31 -11.71
C GLY A 58 -2.23 7.61 -10.54
N ARG A 59 -0.94 7.24 -10.65
CA ARG A 59 0.07 7.56 -9.63
C ARG A 59 0.25 9.06 -9.41
N MET A 60 0.26 9.87 -10.47
CA MET A 60 0.38 11.33 -10.34
C MET A 60 -0.85 11.93 -9.67
N ARG A 61 -2.06 11.47 -10.03
CA ARG A 61 -3.29 11.92 -9.38
C ARG A 61 -3.32 11.60 -7.90
N LEU A 62 -2.87 10.41 -7.51
CA LEU A 62 -2.73 10.03 -6.11
C LEU A 62 -1.77 10.99 -5.37
N GLN A 63 -0.60 11.26 -5.96
CA GLN A 63 0.37 12.20 -5.38
C GLN A 63 -0.13 13.65 -5.31
N SER A 64 -1.07 14.03 -6.18
CA SER A 64 -1.73 15.33 -6.18
C SER A 64 -2.91 15.42 -5.21
N GLY A 65 -3.18 14.40 -4.40
CA GLY A 65 -4.32 14.37 -3.47
C GLY A 65 -5.67 14.26 -4.17
N MET A 66 -5.69 13.63 -5.36
CA MET A 66 -6.90 13.40 -6.16
C MET A 66 -7.20 11.90 -6.22
N PRO A 67 -7.61 11.27 -5.10
CA PRO A 67 -7.73 9.82 -5.01
C PRO A 67 -8.86 9.26 -5.89
N ASP A 68 -9.98 9.98 -6.08
CA ASP A 68 -11.04 9.56 -7.01
C ASP A 68 -10.54 9.45 -8.46
N GLU A 69 -9.73 10.41 -8.91
CA GLU A 69 -9.13 10.36 -10.25
C GLU A 69 -8.08 9.26 -10.36
N ALA A 70 -7.28 9.06 -9.31
CA ALA A 70 -6.31 7.97 -9.23
C ALA A 70 -7.00 6.61 -9.38
N TYR A 71 -8.09 6.40 -8.62
CA TYR A 71 -8.91 5.19 -8.67
C TYR A 71 -9.40 4.92 -10.09
N ASN A 72 -9.97 5.93 -10.76
CA ASN A 72 -10.47 5.78 -12.13
C ASN A 72 -9.39 5.38 -13.13
N MET A 73 -8.17 5.91 -13.00
CA MET A 73 -7.06 5.59 -13.92
C MET A 73 -6.45 4.22 -13.62
N LEU A 74 -6.26 3.89 -12.34
CA LEU A 74 -5.70 2.62 -11.90
C LEU A 74 -6.67 1.45 -12.13
N SER A 75 -7.98 1.67 -11.98
CA SER A 75 -9.01 0.67 -12.28
C SER A 75 -8.99 0.23 -13.75
N LYS A 76 -8.88 1.19 -14.68
CA LYS A 76 -8.72 0.88 -16.11
C LYS A 76 -7.44 0.11 -16.40
N MET A 77 -6.39 0.37 -15.62
CA MET A 77 -5.11 -0.32 -15.76
C MET A 77 -5.23 -1.80 -15.35
N ILE A 78 -5.88 -2.09 -14.22
CA ILE A 78 -6.10 -3.48 -13.76
C ILE A 78 -7.15 -4.23 -14.61
N GLU A 79 -8.07 -3.53 -15.29
CA GLU A 79 -8.97 -4.14 -16.28
C GLU A 79 -8.19 -4.67 -17.49
N LEU A 80 -7.13 -3.98 -17.91
CA LEU A 80 -6.27 -4.41 -19.03
C LEU A 80 -5.26 -5.47 -18.62
N ASP A 81 -4.59 -5.26 -17.48
CA ASP A 81 -3.61 -6.17 -16.93
C ASP A 81 -3.87 -6.36 -15.42
N PRO A 82 -4.66 -7.40 -15.07
CA PRO A 82 -4.96 -7.71 -13.67
C PRO A 82 -3.73 -8.04 -12.82
N SER A 83 -2.62 -8.42 -13.46
CA SER A 83 -1.35 -8.83 -12.83
C SER A 83 -0.34 -7.69 -12.71
N TYR A 84 -0.71 -6.47 -13.08
CA TYR A 84 0.20 -5.33 -13.00
C TYR A 84 0.43 -4.87 -11.56
N GLU A 85 1.46 -5.46 -10.94
CA GLU A 85 1.85 -5.30 -9.53
C GLU A 85 1.85 -3.84 -9.07
N SER A 86 2.46 -2.94 -9.84
CA SER A 86 2.58 -1.54 -9.46
C SER A 86 1.23 -0.81 -9.44
N ALA A 87 0.25 -1.21 -10.26
CA ALA A 87 -1.08 -0.62 -10.24
C ALA A 87 -1.86 -1.10 -9.01
N ARG A 88 -1.77 -2.40 -8.68
CA ARG A 88 -2.35 -2.98 -7.46
C ARG A 88 -1.87 -2.24 -6.20
N LEU A 89 -0.55 -2.06 -6.06
CA LEU A 89 0.00 -1.31 -4.92
C LEU A 89 -0.48 0.16 -4.85
N ASN A 90 -0.55 0.86 -5.99
CA ASN A 90 -1.04 2.24 -5.98
C ASN A 90 -2.56 2.31 -5.78
N LEU A 91 -3.31 1.28 -6.18
CA LEU A 91 -4.74 1.19 -5.94
C LEU A 91 -5.02 0.94 -4.45
N ALA A 92 -4.28 0.05 -3.80
CA ALA A 92 -4.31 -0.13 -2.34
C ALA A 92 -4.10 1.20 -1.60
N ARG A 93 -3.06 1.96 -1.98
CA ARG A 93 -2.82 3.30 -1.41
C ARG A 93 -3.92 4.30 -1.73
N THR A 94 -4.51 4.21 -2.91
CA THR A 94 -5.64 5.06 -3.31
C THR A 94 -6.84 4.78 -2.42
N TYR A 95 -7.13 3.52 -2.09
CA TYR A 95 -8.21 3.14 -1.20
C TYR A 95 -8.01 3.66 0.22
N ILE A 96 -6.78 3.70 0.74
CA ILE A 96 -6.48 4.37 2.03
C ILE A 96 -6.88 5.85 1.97
N GLU A 97 -6.50 6.58 0.92
CA GLU A 97 -6.89 7.99 0.77
C GLU A 97 -8.41 8.19 0.59
N LEU A 98 -9.12 7.15 0.16
CA LEU A 98 -10.58 7.11 0.07
C LEU A 98 -11.25 6.68 1.38
N ASN A 99 -10.49 6.30 2.42
CA ASN A 99 -10.96 5.70 3.67
C ASN A 99 -11.71 4.37 3.46
N ASP A 100 -11.31 3.60 2.46
CA ASP A 100 -11.79 2.22 2.24
C ASP A 100 -10.65 1.24 2.57
N ASP A 101 -10.34 1.13 3.86
CA ASP A 101 -9.20 0.34 4.33
C ASP A 101 -9.36 -1.15 4.04
N SER A 102 -10.60 -1.64 3.96
CA SER A 102 -10.88 -3.02 3.57
C SER A 102 -10.44 -3.27 2.12
N ALA A 103 -10.86 -2.42 1.18
CA ALA A 103 -10.43 -2.55 -0.21
C ALA A 103 -8.92 -2.33 -0.38
N ALA A 104 -8.30 -1.50 0.48
CA ALA A 104 -6.85 -1.34 0.50
C ALA A 104 -6.12 -2.64 0.86
N VAL A 105 -6.58 -3.35 1.89
CA VAL A 105 -6.03 -4.65 2.28
C VAL A 105 -6.21 -5.68 1.16
N ASP A 106 -7.39 -5.75 0.54
CA ASP A 106 -7.66 -6.69 -0.57
C ASP A 106 -6.70 -6.47 -1.76
N GLU A 107 -6.47 -5.22 -2.16
CA GLU A 107 -5.53 -4.90 -3.24
C GLU A 107 -4.07 -5.18 -2.84
N MET A 108 -3.74 -5.00 -1.56
CA MET A 108 -2.42 -5.32 -1.02
C MET A 108 -2.17 -6.84 -1.00
N ASP A 109 -3.19 -7.64 -0.70
CA ASP A 109 -3.13 -9.11 -0.78
C ASP A 109 -2.83 -9.58 -2.20
N ILE A 110 -3.57 -9.03 -3.18
CA ILE A 110 -3.32 -9.32 -4.59
C ILE A 110 -1.89 -8.91 -4.96
N PHE A 111 -1.46 -7.71 -4.57
CA PHE A 111 -0.09 -7.24 -4.82
C PHE A 111 0.96 -8.20 -4.27
N ILE A 112 0.86 -8.63 -3.01
CA ILE A 112 1.80 -9.58 -2.38
C ILE A 112 1.82 -10.91 -3.13
N SER A 113 0.65 -11.42 -3.54
CA SER A 113 0.54 -12.70 -4.26
C SER A 113 1.24 -12.70 -5.62
N LEU A 114 1.40 -11.53 -6.24
CA LEU A 114 2.07 -11.37 -7.53
C LEU A 114 3.60 -11.29 -7.38
N LEU A 115 4.11 -10.90 -6.20
CA LEU A 115 5.54 -10.73 -6.00
C LEU A 115 6.28 -12.07 -6.01
N PRO A 116 7.34 -12.23 -6.83
CA PRO A 116 8.17 -13.42 -6.80
C PRO A 116 8.92 -13.61 -5.47
N ARG A 117 9.20 -12.49 -4.79
CA ARG A 117 9.94 -12.43 -3.52
C ARG A 117 9.42 -11.27 -2.68
N PRO A 118 8.39 -11.48 -1.87
CA PRO A 118 7.95 -10.46 -0.93
C PRO A 118 9.03 -10.21 0.14
N THR A 119 9.06 -9.00 0.64
CA THR A 119 9.89 -8.52 1.74
C THR A 119 9.00 -8.24 2.97
N PRO A 120 9.58 -8.12 4.17
CA PRO A 120 8.80 -7.81 5.37
C PRO A 120 7.93 -6.56 5.22
N ASP A 121 8.42 -5.54 4.51
CA ASP A 121 7.73 -4.27 4.30
C ASP A 121 6.35 -4.43 3.66
N GLN A 122 6.12 -5.46 2.85
CA GLN A 122 4.79 -5.69 2.28
C GLN A 122 3.81 -6.22 3.32
N TYR A 123 4.21 -7.19 4.13
CA TYR A 123 3.36 -7.71 5.21
C TYR A 123 3.09 -6.65 6.28
N ILE A 124 4.11 -5.85 6.62
CA ILE A 124 3.97 -4.69 7.51
C ILE A 124 3.04 -3.65 6.90
N GLY A 125 3.23 -3.32 5.62
CA GLY A 125 2.38 -2.38 4.90
C GLY A 125 0.91 -2.80 4.93
N ARG A 126 0.62 -4.08 4.69
CA ARG A 126 -0.73 -4.64 4.82
C ARG A 126 -1.27 -4.56 6.24
N GLY A 127 -0.46 -4.92 7.24
CA GLY A 127 -0.82 -4.76 8.66
C GLY A 127 -1.20 -3.32 9.01
N ASN A 128 -0.42 -2.34 8.57
CA ASN A 128 -0.72 -0.93 8.81
C ASN A 128 -2.01 -0.45 8.14
N MET A 129 -2.40 -1.04 7.01
CA MET A 129 -3.69 -0.79 6.36
C MET A 129 -4.81 -1.44 7.18
N ALA A 130 -4.63 -2.70 7.59
CA ALA A 130 -5.58 -3.43 8.40
C ALA A 130 -5.83 -2.76 9.76
N GLN A 131 -4.81 -2.14 10.37
CA GLN A 131 -4.95 -1.44 11.64
C GLN A 131 -5.91 -0.23 11.58
N GLN A 132 -6.19 0.30 10.39
CA GLN A 132 -7.14 1.40 10.19
C GLN A 132 -8.60 0.90 10.13
N ILE A 133 -8.81 -0.41 9.96
CA ILE A 133 -10.15 -1.01 9.93
C ILE A 133 -10.72 -1.07 11.35
N ASP A 134 -11.82 -0.34 11.56
CA ASP A 134 -12.55 -0.34 12.81
C ASP A 134 -13.10 -1.74 13.18
N ASN A 135 -13.11 -2.05 14.48
CA ASN A 135 -13.71 -3.24 15.13
C ASN A 135 -13.14 -4.62 14.75
N ASP A 136 -12.51 -4.79 13.58
CA ASP A 136 -12.01 -6.09 13.08
C ASP A 136 -10.55 -6.06 12.57
N GLY A 137 -9.94 -4.88 12.47
CA GLY A 137 -8.61 -4.69 11.90
C GLY A 137 -7.48 -5.42 12.64
N GLU A 138 -7.53 -5.46 13.96
CA GLU A 138 -6.48 -6.06 14.79
C GLU A 138 -6.25 -7.56 14.50
N GLY A 139 -7.32 -8.29 14.18
CA GLY A 139 -7.21 -9.70 13.79
C GLY A 139 -6.44 -9.86 12.48
N LEU A 140 -6.75 -9.00 11.51
CA LEU A 140 -6.10 -8.96 10.20
C LEU A 140 -4.63 -8.53 10.30
N VAL A 141 -4.28 -7.64 11.24
CA VAL A 141 -2.88 -7.30 11.53
C VAL A 141 -2.10 -8.54 11.94
N ILE A 142 -2.59 -9.26 12.96
CA ILE A 142 -1.92 -10.46 13.48
C ILE A 142 -1.84 -11.56 12.41
N GLU A 143 -2.93 -11.80 11.69
CA GLU A 143 -2.97 -12.77 10.59
C GLU A 143 -1.93 -12.41 9.52
N GLY A 144 -1.93 -11.15 9.08
CA GLY A 144 -1.06 -10.69 8.02
C GLY A 144 0.43 -10.72 8.39
N LEU A 145 0.77 -10.38 9.63
CA LEU A 145 2.15 -10.46 10.12
C LEU A 145 2.59 -11.91 10.34
N ASN A 146 1.72 -12.80 10.84
CA ASN A 146 2.00 -14.22 10.96
C ASN A 146 2.25 -14.87 9.58
N GLU A 147 1.50 -14.48 8.56
CA GLU A 147 1.77 -14.90 7.18
C GLU A 147 3.18 -14.47 6.75
N GLY A 148 3.57 -13.22 7.03
CA GLY A 148 4.93 -12.75 6.75
C GLY A 148 6.01 -13.56 7.45
N VAL A 149 5.80 -13.91 8.73
CA VAL A 149 6.71 -14.78 9.50
C VAL A 149 6.76 -16.19 8.91
N TYR A 150 5.63 -16.73 8.46
CA TYR A 150 5.57 -18.04 7.83
C TYR A 150 6.37 -18.07 6.51
N GLN A 151 6.21 -17.04 5.67
CA GLN A 151 6.85 -16.97 4.34
C GLN A 151 8.34 -16.61 4.41
N LEU A 152 8.72 -15.72 5.33
CA LEU A 152 10.07 -15.13 5.38
C LEU A 152 10.90 -15.62 6.57
N GLY A 153 10.29 -16.40 7.46
CA GLY A 153 10.83 -16.76 8.77
C GLY A 153 10.64 -15.64 9.82
N PRO A 154 10.95 -15.94 11.09
CA PRO A 154 10.79 -15.01 12.20
C PRO A 154 11.89 -13.94 12.17
N ILE A 155 11.59 -12.85 11.47
CA ILE A 155 12.43 -11.65 11.35
C ILE A 155 12.03 -10.67 12.45
N VAL A 156 13.02 -10.00 13.05
CA VAL A 156 12.83 -9.08 14.19
C VAL A 156 11.71 -8.08 13.91
N SER A 157 11.71 -7.40 12.76
CA SER A 157 10.71 -6.38 12.43
C SER A 157 9.26 -6.89 12.36
N LEU A 158 9.05 -8.16 11.99
CA LEU A 158 7.71 -8.76 11.98
C LEU A 158 7.31 -9.25 13.37
N VAL A 159 8.26 -9.84 14.10
CA VAL A 159 8.01 -10.36 15.45
C VAL A 159 7.77 -9.23 16.45
N ASP A 160 8.48 -8.10 16.31
CA ASP A 160 8.28 -6.89 17.11
C ASP A 160 6.83 -6.40 17.03
N LEU A 161 6.34 -6.16 15.82
CA LEU A 161 4.95 -5.74 15.59
C LEU A 161 3.91 -6.79 16.01
N LEU A 162 4.22 -8.08 15.87
CA LEU A 162 3.36 -9.15 16.39
C LEU A 162 3.28 -9.12 17.92
N VAL A 163 4.42 -8.91 18.60
CA VAL A 163 4.47 -8.82 20.06
C VAL A 163 3.67 -7.61 20.54
N ASP A 164 3.83 -6.46 19.90
CA ASP A 164 3.03 -5.26 20.20
C ASP A 164 1.53 -5.55 20.04
N SER A 165 1.14 -6.15 18.90
CA SER A 165 -0.26 -6.53 18.65
C SER A 165 -0.80 -7.53 19.69
N TYR A 166 0.03 -8.48 20.15
CA TYR A 166 -0.36 -9.42 21.19
C TYR A 166 -0.42 -8.80 22.59
N LEU A 167 0.43 -7.81 22.90
CA LEU A 167 0.39 -7.06 24.15
C LEU A 167 -0.90 -6.25 24.26
N GLU A 168 -1.28 -5.55 23.18
CA GLU A 168 -2.53 -4.79 23.12
C GLU A 168 -3.76 -5.68 23.36
N GLN A 169 -3.73 -6.91 22.87
CA GLN A 169 -4.82 -7.89 23.04
C GLN A 169 -4.72 -8.72 24.34
N GLY A 170 -3.71 -8.50 25.18
CA GLY A 170 -3.46 -9.30 26.39
C GLY A 170 -3.08 -10.77 26.11
N LYS A 171 -2.71 -11.10 24.87
CA LYS A 171 -2.36 -12.46 24.40
C LYS A 171 -0.86 -12.74 24.62
N HIS A 172 -0.38 -12.57 25.85
CA HIS A 172 1.07 -12.57 26.15
C HIS A 172 1.78 -13.89 25.81
N GLU A 173 1.11 -15.04 25.99
CA GLU A 173 1.68 -16.34 25.63
C GLU A 173 1.98 -16.43 24.12
N ASN A 174 1.12 -15.87 23.28
CA ASN A 174 1.33 -15.84 21.84
C ASN A 174 2.55 -14.98 21.47
N GLY A 175 2.70 -13.81 22.10
CA GLY A 175 3.88 -12.96 21.94
C GLY A 175 5.17 -13.67 22.30
N LEU A 176 5.19 -14.38 23.45
CA LEU A 176 6.36 -15.16 23.86
C LEU A 176 6.68 -16.30 22.89
N ASN A 177 5.65 -16.98 22.37
CA ASN A 177 5.84 -18.02 21.37
C ASN A 177 6.49 -17.46 20.10
N SER A 178 6.04 -16.30 19.60
CA SER A 178 6.65 -15.64 18.45
C SER A 178 8.13 -15.31 18.68
N ILE A 179 8.49 -14.79 19.85
CA ILE A 179 9.91 -14.55 20.22
C ILE A 179 10.70 -15.88 20.25
N ASN A 180 10.12 -16.93 20.82
CA ASN A 180 10.81 -18.21 21.01
C ASN A 180 11.13 -18.93 19.70
N GLN A 181 10.37 -18.67 18.65
CA GLN A 181 10.61 -19.19 17.30
C GLN A 181 11.79 -18.52 16.59
N MET A 182 12.26 -17.37 17.08
CA MET A 182 13.43 -16.69 16.50
C MET A 182 14.73 -17.48 16.76
N PRO A 183 15.72 -17.40 15.84
CA PRO A 183 17.06 -17.93 16.09
C PRO A 183 17.69 -17.35 17.35
N GLU A 184 18.46 -18.16 18.08
CA GLU A 184 19.06 -17.80 19.39
C GLU A 184 19.79 -16.45 19.37
N HIS A 185 20.69 -16.23 18.40
CA HIS A 185 21.44 -14.98 18.29
C HIS A 185 20.56 -13.72 18.11
N ARG A 186 19.32 -13.86 17.61
CA ARG A 186 18.36 -12.75 17.50
C ARG A 186 17.55 -12.57 18.79
N ARG A 187 17.28 -13.66 19.51
CA ARG A 187 16.56 -13.63 20.80
C ARG A 187 17.32 -12.94 21.92
N LEU A 188 18.66 -12.97 21.87
CA LEU A 188 19.56 -12.39 22.87
C LEU A 188 19.92 -10.91 22.58
N THR A 189 19.21 -10.27 21.66
CA THR A 189 19.41 -8.84 21.43
C THR A 189 18.68 -8.05 22.52
N PRO A 190 19.23 -6.91 22.99
CA PRO A 190 18.59 -6.14 24.05
C PRO A 190 17.14 -5.74 23.76
N ALA A 191 16.82 -5.45 22.49
CA ALA A 191 15.46 -5.14 22.06
C ALA A 191 14.49 -6.32 22.27
N VAL A 192 14.88 -7.53 21.88
CA VAL A 192 14.02 -8.72 22.02
C VAL A 192 13.93 -9.19 23.47
N GLU A 193 14.97 -8.99 24.27
CA GLU A 193 14.93 -9.27 25.72
C GLU A 193 14.00 -8.31 26.47
N ASP A 194 13.94 -7.04 26.06
CA ASP A 194 13.00 -6.07 26.61
C ASP A 194 11.54 -6.48 26.33
N LEU A 195 11.21 -6.79 25.07
CA LEU A 195 9.90 -7.30 24.67
C LEU A 195 9.48 -8.55 25.47
N ARG A 196 10.41 -9.50 25.63
CA ARG A 196 10.17 -10.71 26.43
C ARG A 196 9.85 -10.36 27.88
N SER A 197 10.62 -9.47 28.48
CA SER A 197 10.44 -9.06 29.87
C SER A 197 9.08 -8.39 30.09
N GLN A 198 8.62 -7.57 29.14
CA GLN A 198 7.29 -6.96 29.18
C GLN A 198 6.17 -8.02 29.17
N LEU A 199 6.26 -9.00 28.27
CA LEU A 199 5.29 -10.10 28.18
C LEU A 199 5.27 -10.95 29.46
N GLU A 200 6.43 -11.30 30.00
CA GLU A 200 6.54 -12.10 31.24
C GLU A 200 5.97 -11.36 32.45
N ALA A 201 6.23 -10.06 32.56
CA ALA A 201 5.68 -9.23 33.64
C ALA A 201 4.14 -9.22 33.62
N ASN A 202 3.53 -9.15 32.43
CA ASN A 202 2.08 -9.14 32.30
C ASN A 202 1.42 -10.53 32.48
N LEU A 203 2.19 -11.62 32.54
CA LEU A 203 1.66 -12.96 32.90
C LEU A 203 1.60 -13.19 34.41
N LEU A 204 2.31 -12.37 35.19
CA LEU A 204 2.38 -12.49 36.65
C LEU A 204 1.37 -11.60 37.40
N ASN A 205 0.71 -10.69 36.68
CA ASN A 205 -0.32 -9.78 37.20
C ASN A 205 -1.72 -10.29 36.89
#